data_AF-A0A1X1MHA1-F1
#
_entry.id   AF-A0A1X1MHA1-F1
#
_cell.length_a   1.000
_cell.length_b   1.000
_cell.length_c   1.000
_cell.angle_alpha   90.00
_cell.angle_beta   90.00
_cell.angle_gamma   90.00
#
_symmetry.space_group_name_H-M   'P 1'
#
loop_
_entity.id
_entity.type
_entity.pdbx_description
1 polymer ?
#
loop_
_entity_poly.entity_id
_entity_poly.type
_entity_poly.pdbx_seq_one_letter_code
_entity_poly.pdbx_strand_id
1 'polypeptide(L)'
;MEGRRRLLSPRLLLASLYHPEYFPLPRFPLAISDLARAARSTLLGQVELMDMQLGVTLDDILGRVAAGGVDVLGVSATFGQHDLMTTLLDEVMGLDRRPLVVAGGSLTARNERLLLD
;
A
#
# COMPACT_ATOMS: atom_id res chain seq x y z
N MET A 1 12.80 -2.94 22.93
CA MET A 1 13.78 -2.66 21.85
C MET A 1 13.09 -2.53 20.49
N GLU A 2 12.20 -3.45 20.09
CA GLU A 2 11.49 -3.40 18.79
C GLU A 2 10.65 -2.12 18.57
N GLY A 3 9.83 -1.71 19.56
CA GLY A 3 8.94 -0.53 19.40
C GLY A 3 9.69 0.79 19.14
N ARG A 4 10.88 0.96 19.74
CA ARG A 4 11.72 2.16 19.52
C ARG A 4 12.34 2.14 18.11
N ARG A 5 12.67 0.97 17.57
CA ARG A 5 13.13 0.83 16.17
C ARG A 5 12.02 1.20 15.19
N ARG A 6 10.79 0.70 15.41
CA ARG A 6 9.61 1.04 14.59
C ARG A 6 9.32 2.54 14.55
N LEU A 7 9.56 3.25 15.66
CA LEU A 7 9.35 4.70 15.73
C LEU A 7 10.47 5.52 15.04
N LEU A 8 11.71 5.04 15.08
CA LEU A 8 12.87 5.76 14.56
C LEU A 8 13.21 5.39 13.11
N SER A 9 12.82 4.20 12.65
CA SER A 9 13.05 3.70 11.29
C SER A 9 11.98 2.69 10.91
N PRO A 10 10.71 3.12 10.73
CA PRO A 10 9.63 2.24 10.31
C PRO A 10 9.91 1.63 8.93
N ARG A 11 9.43 0.41 8.71
CA ARG A 11 9.41 -0.23 7.39
C ARG A 11 8.08 0.05 6.70
N LEU A 12 8.11 0.91 5.70
CA LEU A 12 6.97 1.30 4.89
C LEU A 12 6.92 0.42 3.64
N LEU A 13 5.77 -0.18 3.38
CA LEU A 13 5.43 -0.76 2.09
C LEU A 13 4.43 0.17 1.41
N LEU A 14 4.77 0.72 0.25
CA LEU A 14 3.85 1.53 -0.55
C LEU A 14 3.41 0.73 -1.78
N ALA A 15 2.13 0.38 -1.82
CA ALA A 15 1.52 -0.40 -2.88
C ALA A 15 0.66 0.49 -3.80
N SER A 16 0.79 0.31 -5.11
CA SER A 16 -0.11 0.91 -6.10
C SER A 16 -0.99 -0.17 -6.70
N LEU A 17 -2.30 -0.06 -6.48
CA LEU A 17 -3.27 -1.00 -7.04
C LEU A 17 -3.51 -0.70 -8.52
N TYR A 18 -3.75 -1.74 -9.30
CA TYR A 18 -4.00 -1.63 -10.73
C TYR A 18 -4.69 -2.84 -11.31
N HIS A 19 -5.63 -2.61 -12.23
CA HIS A 19 -6.20 -3.65 -13.07
C HIS A 19 -5.54 -3.61 -14.45
N PRO A 20 -4.60 -4.51 -14.74
CA PRO A 20 -3.95 -4.56 -16.05
C PRO A 20 -4.94 -4.88 -17.19
N GLU A 21 -6.02 -5.60 -16.89
CA GLU A 21 -7.06 -5.94 -17.87
C GLU A 21 -7.86 -4.72 -18.36
N TYR A 22 -8.09 -3.74 -17.48
CA TYR A 22 -8.85 -2.54 -17.83
C TYR A 22 -7.98 -1.40 -18.37
N PHE A 23 -6.69 -1.43 -18.04
CA PHE A 23 -5.73 -0.41 -18.44
C PHE A 23 -4.44 -1.09 -18.94
N PRO A 24 -4.34 -1.42 -20.24
CA PRO A 24 -3.20 -2.20 -20.74
C PRO A 24 -1.92 -1.37 -20.91
N LEU A 25 -2.02 -0.04 -20.92
CA LEU A 25 -0.86 0.85 -21.07
C LEU A 25 -0.34 1.30 -19.70
N PRO A 26 0.92 0.99 -19.35
CA PRO A 26 1.48 1.35 -18.05
C PRO A 26 1.60 2.86 -17.89
N ARG A 27 1.30 3.33 -16.68
CA ARG A 27 1.48 4.72 -16.25
C ARG A 27 2.43 4.74 -15.06
N PHE A 28 3.34 5.70 -15.01
CA PHE A 28 4.22 5.78 -13.84
C PHE A 28 3.40 6.07 -12.57
N PRO A 29 3.57 5.30 -11.48
CA PRO A 29 2.83 5.46 -10.24
C PRO A 29 3.44 6.62 -9.42
N LEU A 30 3.30 7.85 -9.92
CA LEU A 30 3.97 9.01 -9.35
C LEU A 30 3.60 9.24 -7.87
N ALA A 31 2.37 8.90 -7.46
CA ALA A 31 1.90 9.05 -6.09
C ALA A 31 2.78 8.32 -5.06
N ILE A 32 2.98 6.99 -5.22
CA ILE A 32 3.82 6.22 -4.30
C ILE A 32 5.31 6.56 -4.45
N SER A 33 5.72 7.00 -5.64
CA SER A 33 7.10 7.38 -5.93
C SER A 33 7.49 8.68 -5.23
N ASP A 34 6.59 9.67 -5.22
CA ASP A 34 6.78 10.94 -4.50
C ASP A 34 6.77 10.74 -2.99
N LEU A 35 5.88 9.89 -2.47
CA LEU A 35 5.88 9.51 -1.05
C LEU A 35 7.18 8.80 -0.67
N ALA A 36 7.65 7.86 -1.48
CA ALA A 36 8.93 7.20 -1.25
C ALA A 36 10.10 8.17 -1.27
N ARG A 37 10.11 9.13 -2.22
CA ARG A 37 11.14 10.18 -2.28
C ARG A 37 11.13 11.03 -1.01
N ALA A 38 9.96 11.48 -0.56
CA ALA A 38 9.82 12.31 0.65
C ALA A 38 10.23 11.56 1.93
N ALA A 39 9.81 10.30 2.07
CA ALA A 39 10.19 9.45 3.20
C ALA A 39 11.70 9.19 3.21
N ARG A 40 12.31 8.91 2.05
CA ARG A 40 13.77 8.73 1.93
C ARG A 40 14.54 10.02 2.24
N SER A 41 14.05 11.19 1.81
CA SER A 41 14.74 12.47 2.05
C SER A 41 14.76 12.90 3.51
N THR A 42 13.85 12.39 4.33
CA THR A 42 13.78 12.69 5.76
C THR A 42 14.55 11.67 6.62
N LEU A 43 15.10 10.61 6.01
CA LEU A 43 15.71 9.45 6.69
C LEU A 43 14.78 8.74 7.68
N LEU A 44 13.47 9.00 7.60
CA LEU A 44 12.45 8.42 8.47
C LEU A 44 11.97 7.09 7.87
N GLY A 45 12.81 6.06 7.96
CA GLY A 45 12.42 4.67 7.69
C GLY A 45 12.95 4.06 6.38
N GLN A 46 12.58 2.80 6.18
CA GLN A 46 12.91 2.00 4.99
C GLN A 46 11.66 1.91 4.12
N VAL A 47 11.78 2.21 2.82
CA VAL A 47 10.63 2.25 1.90
C VAL A 47 10.79 1.23 0.79
N GLU A 48 9.84 0.30 0.74
CA GLU A 48 9.63 -0.68 -0.32
C GLU A 48 8.45 -0.25 -1.20
N LEU A 49 8.57 -0.43 -2.51
CA LEU A 49 7.53 -0.08 -3.49
C LEU A 49 7.04 -1.35 -4.18
N MET A 50 5.73 -1.50 -4.30
CA MET A 50 5.08 -2.58 -5.04
C MET A 50 4.04 -1.97 -5.99
N ASP A 51 4.27 -2.10 -7.28
CA ASP A 51 3.39 -1.51 -8.30
C ASP A 51 2.81 -2.60 -9.20
N MET A 52 1.49 -2.76 -9.16
CA MET A 52 0.80 -3.74 -9.98
C MET A 52 0.94 -3.48 -11.49
N GLN A 53 1.28 -2.26 -11.90
CA GLN A 53 1.59 -1.96 -13.31
C GLN A 53 2.92 -2.55 -13.78
N LEU A 54 3.81 -2.94 -12.86
CA LEU A 54 5.10 -3.57 -13.15
C LEU A 54 5.06 -5.10 -13.01
N GLY A 55 3.86 -5.69 -12.96
CA GLY A 55 3.66 -7.13 -12.85
C GLY A 55 3.60 -7.67 -11.42
N VAL A 56 3.58 -6.79 -10.42
CA VAL A 56 3.25 -7.19 -9.04
C VAL A 56 1.78 -7.58 -8.97
N THR A 57 1.46 -8.67 -8.30
CA THR A 57 0.07 -9.11 -8.10
C THR A 57 -0.46 -8.66 -6.73
N LEU A 58 -1.78 -8.76 -6.54
CA LEU A 58 -2.37 -8.56 -5.21
C LEU A 58 -1.81 -9.60 -4.20
N ASP A 59 -1.65 -10.85 -4.63
CA ASP A 59 -1.11 -11.93 -3.80
C ASP A 59 0.34 -11.67 -3.37
N ASP A 60 1.16 -11.07 -4.25
CA ASP A 60 2.51 -10.67 -3.88
C ASP A 60 2.50 -9.61 -2.77
N ILE A 61 1.60 -8.63 -2.85
CA ILE A 61 1.44 -7.58 -1.84
C ILE A 61 0.99 -8.20 -0.50
N LEU A 62 -0.04 -9.05 -0.55
CA LEU A 62 -0.57 -9.73 0.64
C LEU A 62 0.48 -10.64 1.28
N GLY A 63 1.17 -11.44 0.47
CA GLY A 63 2.26 -12.30 0.92
C GLY A 63 3.39 -11.51 1.57
N ARG A 64 3.75 -10.36 1.00
CA ARG A 64 4.77 -9.48 1.57
C ARG A 64 4.35 -8.91 2.93
N VAL A 65 3.08 -8.53 3.11
CA VAL A 65 2.55 -8.05 4.38
C VAL A 65 2.48 -9.18 5.41
N ALA A 66 1.98 -10.34 5.01
CA ALA A 66 1.83 -11.53 5.86
C ALA A 66 3.17 -12.10 6.34
N ALA A 67 4.24 -11.98 5.53
CA ALA A 67 5.61 -12.30 5.94
C ALA A 67 6.12 -11.44 7.11
N GLY A 68 5.40 -10.37 7.45
CA GLY A 68 5.65 -9.54 8.61
C GLY A 68 6.76 -8.49 8.42
N GLY A 69 6.98 -7.74 9.48
CA GLY A 69 7.99 -6.67 9.50
C GLY A 69 7.66 -5.48 8.59
N VAL A 70 6.42 -5.36 8.11
CA VAL A 70 5.86 -4.10 7.59
C VAL A 70 5.25 -3.37 8.77
N ASP A 71 5.64 -2.11 8.96
CA ASP A 71 5.12 -1.27 10.03
C ASP A 71 3.94 -0.43 9.55
N VAL A 72 4.03 0.05 8.31
CA VAL A 72 3.00 0.85 7.64
C VAL A 72 2.80 0.33 6.22
N LEU A 73 1.55 0.06 5.86
CA LEU A 73 1.14 -0.22 4.50
C LEU A 73 0.43 1.01 3.93
N GLY A 74 1.08 1.71 3.01
CA GLY A 74 0.47 2.79 2.23
C GLY A 74 -0.13 2.24 0.94
N VAL A 75 -1.41 2.44 0.69
CA VAL A 75 -2.10 1.94 -0.51
C VAL A 75 -2.58 3.12 -1.35
N SER A 76 -2.12 3.19 -2.59
CA SER A 76 -2.63 4.13 -3.59
C SER A 76 -3.65 3.42 -4.47
N ALA A 77 -4.90 3.87 -4.43
CA ALA A 77 -5.96 3.35 -5.28
C ALA A 77 -6.78 4.45 -5.97
N THR A 78 -7.08 4.22 -7.23
CA THR A 78 -7.89 5.09 -8.08
C THR A 78 -9.22 4.41 -8.44
N PHE A 79 -10.13 5.16 -9.05
CA PHE A 79 -11.42 4.62 -9.50
C PHE A 79 -11.24 3.38 -10.38
N GLY A 80 -12.12 2.39 -10.17
CA GLY A 80 -12.06 1.11 -10.87
C GLY A 80 -11.24 0.03 -10.16
N GLN A 81 -10.69 0.31 -8.98
CA GLN A 81 -9.87 -0.63 -8.18
C GLN A 81 -10.51 -0.98 -6.83
N HIS A 82 -11.84 -0.84 -6.75
CA HIS A 82 -12.58 -1.00 -5.49
C HIS A 82 -12.58 -2.44 -4.99
N ASP A 83 -12.72 -3.40 -5.90
CA ASP A 83 -12.60 -4.82 -5.63
C ASP A 83 -11.21 -5.16 -5.05
N LEU A 84 -10.12 -4.72 -5.69
CA LEU A 84 -8.76 -4.93 -5.20
C LEU A 84 -8.53 -4.30 -3.82
N MET A 85 -9.05 -3.08 -3.61
CA MET A 85 -8.93 -2.40 -2.32
C MET A 85 -9.67 -3.16 -1.22
N THR A 86 -10.90 -3.61 -1.49
CA THR A 86 -11.73 -4.31 -0.49
C THR A 86 -11.08 -5.64 -0.11
N THR A 87 -10.68 -6.45 -1.10
CA THR A 87 -9.95 -7.70 -0.86
C THR A 87 -8.67 -7.46 -0.06
N LEU A 88 -7.88 -6.43 -0.41
CA LEU A 88 -6.66 -6.09 0.32
C LEU A 88 -6.96 -5.74 1.78
N LEU A 89 -7.99 -4.93 2.03
CA LEU A 89 -8.35 -4.51 3.38
C LEU A 89 -8.85 -5.68 4.21
N ASP A 90 -9.74 -6.52 3.67
CA ASP A 90 -10.28 -7.69 4.35
C ASP A 90 -9.16 -8.63 4.82
N GLU A 91 -8.25 -8.98 3.91
CA GLU A 91 -7.13 -9.87 4.19
C GLU A 91 -6.14 -9.27 5.19
N VAL A 92 -5.75 -8.00 5.02
CA VAL A 92 -4.79 -7.34 5.92
C VAL A 92 -5.39 -7.11 7.31
N MET A 93 -6.66 -6.78 7.40
CA MET A 93 -7.34 -6.52 8.68
C MET A 93 -7.58 -7.81 9.48
N GLY A 94 -7.67 -8.95 8.81
CA GLY A 94 -7.75 -10.29 9.40
C GLY A 94 -6.44 -10.82 10.01
N LEU A 95 -5.29 -10.17 9.76
CA LEU A 95 -4.00 -10.61 10.31
C LEU A 95 -3.88 -10.35 11.82
N ASP A 96 -3.36 -11.35 12.55
CA ASP A 96 -3.03 -11.23 13.99
C ASP A 96 -2.11 -10.05 14.29
N ARG A 97 -1.15 -9.80 13.39
CA ARG A 97 -0.17 -8.70 13.48
C ARG A 97 -0.17 -7.87 12.21
N ARG A 98 -1.19 -7.02 12.07
CA ARG A 98 -1.31 -6.10 10.93
C ARG A 98 -0.44 -4.84 11.06
N PRO A 99 0.03 -4.26 9.93
CA PRO A 99 0.62 -2.93 9.90
C PRO A 99 -0.44 -1.85 10.14
N LEU A 100 0.01 -0.61 10.35
CA LEU A 100 -0.88 0.54 10.16
C LEU A 100 -1.20 0.66 8.67
N VAL A 101 -2.48 0.64 8.30
CA VAL A 101 -2.91 0.82 6.91
C VAL A 101 -3.27 2.28 6.67
N VAL A 102 -2.71 2.87 5.61
CA VAL A 102 -3.02 4.22 5.15
C VAL A 102 -3.42 4.13 3.69
N ALA A 103 -4.69 4.38 3.38
CA ALA A 103 -5.19 4.35 2.02
C ALA A 103 -5.34 5.77 1.47
N GLY A 104 -4.98 5.97 0.21
CA GLY A 104 -5.07 7.26 -0.48
C GLY A 104 -5.33 7.09 -1.97
N GLY A 105 -5.62 8.20 -2.64
CA GLY A 105 -6.03 8.23 -4.04
C GLY A 105 -7.50 8.59 -4.23
N SER A 106 -7.93 8.68 -5.50
CA SER A 106 -9.25 9.25 -5.84
C SER A 106 -10.42 8.38 -5.41
N LEU A 107 -10.26 7.06 -5.38
CA LEU A 107 -11.27 6.14 -4.87
C LEU A 107 -11.50 6.39 -3.39
N THR A 108 -10.44 6.37 -2.60
CA THR A 108 -10.48 6.53 -1.14
C THR A 108 -11.03 7.88 -0.74
N ALA A 109 -10.57 8.95 -1.41
CA ALA A 109 -11.01 10.32 -1.10
C ALA A 109 -12.50 10.58 -1.42
N ARG A 110 -13.14 9.74 -2.24
CA ARG A 110 -14.54 9.91 -2.63
C ARG A 110 -15.48 8.90 -1.98
N ASN A 111 -14.97 7.71 -1.65
CA ASN A 111 -15.77 6.58 -1.19
C ASN A 111 -15.32 6.08 0.20
N GLU A 112 -14.74 6.95 1.04
CA GLU A 112 -14.20 6.55 2.36
C GLU A 112 -15.19 5.73 3.20
N ARG A 113 -16.48 6.11 3.21
CA ARG A 113 -17.50 5.41 4.00
C ARG A 113 -17.73 3.97 3.51
N LEU A 114 -17.81 3.79 2.20
CA LEU A 114 -17.99 2.48 1.57
C LEU A 114 -16.81 1.53 1.77
N LEU A 115 -15.62 2.07 2.11
CA LEU A 115 -14.42 1.28 2.40
C LEU A 115 -14.27 0.97 3.90
N LEU A 116 -15.08 1.58 4.76
CA LEU A 116 -15.04 1.42 6.22
C LEU A 116 -16.27 0.67 6.76
N ASP A 117 -17.29 0.47 5.92
CA ASP A 117 -18.47 -0.36 6.19
C ASP A 117 -18.13 -1.86 6.07
#